data_AF-A0A3D2S9F9-F1
#
_entry.id   AF-A0A3D2S9F9-F1
#
_cell.length_a   1.000
_cell.length_b   1.000
_cell.length_c   1.000
_cell.angle_alpha   90.00
_cell.angle_beta   90.00
_cell.angle_gamma   90.00
#
_symmetry.space_group_name_H-M   'P 1'
#
loop_
_entity.id
_entity.type
_entity.pdbx_description
1 polymer ?
#
loop_
_entity_poly.entity_id
_entity_poly.type
_entity_poly.pdbx_seq_one_letter_code
_entity_poly.pdbx_strand_id
1 'polypeptide(L)'
;EAEERGQAEAIARNIYEMVGMKVPVICIIIGEGASGGALGIGIGDRVLMLDNTWYSVISPESCSSILWRSWDFKEQAAEALKLTSEDNLRNHLIDGIIKEPLGGAHAHP
;
A
#
# COMPACT_ATOMS: atom_id res chain seq x y z
N GLU A 1 17.37 -6.69 15.08
CA GLU A 1 17.58 -7.63 13.96
C GLU A 1 17.34 -7.03 12.57
N ALA A 2 16.14 -6.60 12.17
CA ALA A 2 15.92 -6.08 10.80
C ALA A 2 16.69 -4.77 10.52
N GLU A 3 16.67 -3.82 11.46
CA GLU A 3 17.46 -2.59 11.40
C GLU A 3 18.98 -2.86 11.34
N GLU A 4 19.47 -3.81 12.14
CA GLU A 4 20.90 -4.20 12.16
C GLU A 4 21.35 -4.80 10.83
N ARG A 5 20.41 -5.35 10.05
CA ARG A 5 20.63 -5.89 8.70
C ARG A 5 20.36 -4.87 7.60
N GLY A 6 20.07 -3.61 7.93
CA GLY A 6 19.91 -2.53 6.96
C GLY A 6 18.60 -2.58 6.19
N GLN A 7 17.47 -2.86 6.84
CA GLN A 7 16.15 -2.91 6.18
C GLN A 7 15.85 -1.66 5.34
N ALA A 8 16.19 -0.46 5.83
CA ALA A 8 16.02 0.78 5.09
C ALA A 8 16.87 0.83 3.81
N GLU A 9 18.11 0.34 3.85
CA GLU A 9 18.98 0.27 2.67
C GLU A 9 18.44 -0.73 1.64
N ALA A 10 17.96 -1.89 2.09
CA ALA A 10 17.37 -2.89 1.21
C ALA A 10 16.13 -2.35 0.46
N ILE A 11 15.24 -1.63 1.17
CA ILE A 11 14.07 -0.98 0.55
C ILE A 11 14.52 0.10 -0.45
N ALA A 12 15.45 0.98 -0.05
CA ALA A 12 15.94 2.05 -0.91
C ALA A 12 16.62 1.50 -2.17
N ARG A 13 17.41 0.43 -2.03
CA ARG A 13 18.07 -0.25 -3.13
C ARG A 13 17.08 -0.86 -4.11
N ASN A 14 16.04 -1.54 -3.61
CA ASN A 14 15.00 -2.07 -4.50
C ASN A 14 14.31 -0.96 -5.28
N ILE A 15 13.91 0.13 -4.62
CA ILE A 15 13.26 1.27 -5.30
C ILE A 15 14.17 1.81 -6.40
N TYR A 16 15.46 2.01 -6.10
CA TYR A 16 16.44 2.52 -7.06
C TYR A 16 16.59 1.60 -8.28
N GLU A 17 16.73 0.30 -8.07
CA GLU A 17 16.91 -0.68 -9.16
C GLU A 17 15.62 -0.86 -9.98
N MET A 18 14.44 -0.86 -9.33
CA MET A 18 13.16 -1.02 -10.01
C MET A 18 12.83 0.12 -10.95
N VAL A 19 13.19 1.37 -10.60
CA VAL A 19 13.04 2.54 -11.48
C VAL A 19 13.81 2.37 -12.81
N GLY A 20 14.92 1.61 -12.79
CA GLY A 20 15.77 1.38 -13.96
C GLY A 20 15.43 0.13 -14.77
N MET A 21 14.40 -0.64 -14.42
CA MET A 21 14.06 -1.88 -15.11
C MET A 21 13.69 -1.64 -16.58
N LYS A 22 14.20 -2.50 -17.47
CA LYS A 22 13.98 -2.42 -18.93
C LYS A 22 12.89 -3.35 -19.45
N VAL A 23 12.13 -3.94 -18.53
CA VAL A 23 11.03 -4.85 -18.82
C VAL A 23 9.76 -4.27 -18.21
N PRO A 24 8.57 -4.54 -18.78
CA PRO A 24 7.33 -4.12 -18.17
C PRO A 24 7.12 -4.75 -16.79
N VAL A 25 6.75 -3.94 -15.81
CA VAL A 25 6.45 -4.34 -14.43
C VAL A 25 5.01 -3.93 -14.09
N ILE A 26 4.22 -4.88 -13.61
CA ILE A 26 2.85 -4.65 -13.14
C ILE A 26 2.80 -5.02 -11.67
N CYS A 27 2.42 -4.06 -10.83
CA CYS A 27 2.24 -4.23 -9.38
C CYS A 27 0.75 -4.31 -9.06
N ILE A 28 0.35 -5.29 -8.24
CA ILE A 28 -1.04 -5.45 -7.81
C ILE A 28 -1.08 -5.55 -6.29
N ILE A 29 -1.80 -4.64 -5.64
CA ILE A 29 -2.06 -4.69 -4.21
C ILE A 29 -3.27 -5.62 -4.01
N ILE A 30 -3.02 -6.76 -3.37
CA ILE A 30 -4.01 -7.83 -3.14
C ILE A 30 -4.46 -7.95 -1.68
N GLY A 31 -3.94 -7.10 -0.79
CA GLY A 31 -4.23 -7.11 0.64
C GLY A 31 -3.88 -5.78 1.27
N GLU A 32 -2.93 -5.79 2.19
CA GLU A 32 -2.49 -4.59 2.91
C GLU A 32 -1.20 -4.04 2.31
N GLY A 33 -1.24 -2.80 1.83
CA GLY A 33 -0.08 -2.07 1.36
C GLY A 33 0.34 -1.01 2.39
N ALA A 34 1.32 -1.32 3.23
CA ALA A 34 1.80 -0.37 4.23
C ALA A 34 3.23 0.13 3.92
N SER A 35 3.34 1.44 3.75
CA SER A 35 4.60 2.18 3.83
C SER A 35 5.71 1.70 2.87
N GLY A 36 6.97 1.93 3.26
CA GLY A 36 8.15 1.59 2.47
C GLY A 36 8.30 0.09 2.18
N GLY A 37 7.73 -0.79 3.01
CA GLY A 37 7.77 -2.24 2.75
C GLY A 37 6.99 -2.63 1.50
N ALA A 38 5.78 -2.08 1.34
CA ALA A 38 4.98 -2.26 0.12
C ALA A 38 5.60 -1.54 -1.08
N LEU A 39 6.07 -0.30 -0.88
CA LEU A 39 6.71 0.48 -1.95
C LEU A 39 8.01 -0.16 -2.46
N GLY A 40 8.75 -0.84 -1.60
CA GLY A 40 10.00 -1.54 -1.94
C GLY A 40 9.86 -2.64 -3.00
N ILE A 41 8.63 -3.02 -3.36
CA ILE A 41 8.30 -3.90 -4.49
C ILE A 41 7.14 -3.36 -5.34
N GLY A 42 6.70 -2.13 -5.08
CA GLY A 42 5.52 -1.51 -5.66
C GLY A 42 5.81 -0.53 -6.80
N ILE A 43 7.06 -0.47 -7.26
CA ILE A 43 7.47 0.38 -8.39
C ILE A 43 7.25 -0.38 -9.70
N GLY A 44 6.22 0.00 -10.45
CA GLY A 44 5.93 -0.61 -11.75
C GLY A 44 5.38 0.38 -12.77
N ASP A 45 5.34 -0.05 -14.03
CA ASP A 45 4.72 0.70 -15.13
C ASP A 45 3.20 0.83 -14.97
N ARG A 46 2.60 -0.15 -14.28
CA ARG A 46 1.19 -0.16 -13.87
C ARG A 46 1.07 -0.58 -12.42
N VAL A 47 0.25 0.13 -11.66
CA VAL A 47 -0.12 -0.21 -10.29
C VAL A 47 -1.63 -0.40 -10.22
N LEU A 48 -2.09 -1.56 -9.76
CA LEU A 48 -3.51 -1.90 -9.63
C LEU A 48 -3.82 -2.27 -8.18
N MET A 49 -5.06 -2.07 -7.76
CA MET A 49 -5.54 -2.48 -6.43
C MET A 49 -6.78 -3.36 -6.56
N LEU A 50 -6.92 -4.39 -5.72
CA LEU A 50 -8.23 -5.02 -5.53
C LEU A 50 -9.17 -4.08 -4.75
N ASP A 51 -10.48 -4.23 -4.96
CA ASP A 51 -11.50 -3.30 -4.46
C ASP A 51 -11.45 -3.09 -2.93
N ASN A 52 -11.29 -4.18 -2.15
CA ASN A 52 -11.32 -4.16 -0.68
C ASN A 52 -9.92 -4.06 -0.05
N THR A 53 -8.91 -3.66 -0.82
CA THR A 53 -7.54 -3.49 -0.32
C THR A 53 -7.26 -2.06 0.09
N TRP A 54 -6.17 -1.87 0.82
CA TRP A 54 -5.72 -0.54 1.21
C TRP A 54 -4.24 -0.32 0.96
N TYR A 55 -3.89 0.92 0.60
CA TYR A 55 -2.52 1.36 0.39
C TYR A 55 -2.29 2.72 1.04
N SER A 56 -1.33 2.80 1.96
CA SER A 56 -1.05 4.01 2.75
C SER A 56 0.41 4.07 3.24
N VAL A 57 0.89 5.28 3.54
CA VAL A 57 2.23 5.52 4.11
C VAL A 57 2.39 4.99 5.54
N ILE A 58 1.29 4.84 6.27
CA ILE A 58 1.24 4.40 7.67
C ILE A 58 -0.07 3.65 7.93
N SER A 59 -0.06 2.69 8.85
CA SER A 59 -1.31 2.06 9.27
C SER A 59 -2.21 3.05 10.03
N PRO A 60 -3.54 2.91 9.94
CA PRO A 60 -4.47 3.76 10.68
C PRO A 60 -4.23 3.78 12.18
N GLU A 61 -3.85 2.64 12.76
CA GLU A 61 -3.60 2.47 14.19
C GLU A 61 -2.36 3.24 14.66
N SER A 62 -1.29 3.18 13.86
CA SER A 62 -0.07 3.95 14.14
C SER A 62 -0.31 5.44 13.95
N CYS A 63 -1.07 5.84 12.93
CA CYS A 63 -1.49 7.23 12.72
C CYS A 63 -2.31 7.75 13.92
N SER A 64 -3.29 6.96 14.36
CA SER A 64 -4.12 7.25 15.54
C SER A 64 -3.27 7.47 16.79
N SER A 65 -2.31 6.58 17.04
CA SER A 65 -1.42 6.64 18.19
C SER A 65 -0.54 7.90 18.21
N ILE A 66 -0.13 8.39 17.03
CA ILE A 66 0.73 9.58 16.92
C ILE A 66 -0.10 10.86 17.08
N LEU A 67 -1.19 10.98 16.32
CA LEU A 67 -1.95 12.23 16.22
C LEU A 67 -2.94 12.43 17.37
N TRP A 68 -3.55 11.35 17.87
CA TRP A 68 -4.55 11.39 18.95
C TRP A 68 -4.07 10.79 20.26
N ARG A 69 -2.85 10.22 20.31
CA ARG A 69 -2.30 9.53 21.50
C ARG A 69 -3.21 8.42 22.03
N SER A 70 -4.02 7.84 21.15
CA SER A 70 -4.93 6.72 21.45
C SER A 70 -5.07 5.83 20.21
N TRP A 71 -5.43 4.57 20.42
CA TRP A 71 -5.79 3.62 19.38
C TRP A 71 -7.26 3.73 18.93
N ASP A 72 -8.07 4.49 19.66
CA ASP A 72 -9.53 4.54 19.46
C ASP A 72 -9.92 5.33 18.21
N PHE A 73 -9.02 6.17 17.69
CA PHE A 73 -9.26 7.01 16.52
C PHE A 73 -8.80 6.37 15.21
N LYS A 74 -8.53 5.06 15.18
CA LYS A 74 -8.07 4.35 13.96
C LYS A 74 -9.02 4.47 12.77
N GLU A 75 -10.34 4.46 12.99
CA GLU A 75 -11.32 4.61 11.90
C GLU A 75 -11.29 6.04 11.34
N GLN A 76 -11.20 7.05 12.22
CA GLN A 76 -11.03 8.44 11.81
C GLN A 76 -9.68 8.65 11.08
N ALA A 77 -8.62 7.97 11.53
CA ALA A 77 -7.32 8.01 10.88
C ALA A 77 -7.37 7.34 9.50
N ALA A 78 -8.05 6.21 9.34
CA ALA A 78 -8.23 5.52 8.07
C ALA A 78 -8.92 6.42 7.03
N GLU A 79 -10.02 7.07 7.43
CA GLU A 79 -10.75 8.02 6.58
C GLU A 79 -9.86 9.22 6.19
N ALA A 80 -9.12 9.78 7.14
CA ALA A 80 -8.22 10.91 6.89
C ALA A 80 -7.05 10.55 5.96
N LEU A 81 -6.56 9.30 6.03
CA LEU A 81 -5.46 8.79 5.21
C LEU A 81 -5.89 8.53 3.76
N LYS A 82 -7.19 8.38 3.48
CA LYS A 82 -7.72 8.10 2.13
C LYS A 82 -7.02 6.90 1.48
N LEU A 83 -7.06 5.78 2.20
CA LEU A 83 -6.26 4.59 1.93
C LEU A 83 -6.94 3.57 1.01
N THR A 84 -8.20 3.78 0.64
CA THR A 84 -8.98 2.82 -0.17
C THR A 84 -8.52 2.76 -1.62
N SER A 85 -8.93 1.72 -2.34
CA SER A 85 -8.68 1.60 -3.79
C SER A 85 -9.26 2.78 -4.58
N GLU A 86 -10.47 3.24 -4.23
CA GLU A 86 -11.14 4.39 -4.85
C GLU A 86 -10.40 5.71 -4.58
N ASP A 87 -9.93 5.91 -3.36
CA ASP A 87 -9.15 7.08 -2.99
C ASP A 87 -7.81 7.13 -3.74
N ASN A 88 -7.09 6.02 -3.74
CA ASN A 88 -5.81 5.90 -4.42
C ASN A 88 -5.95 6.13 -5.93
N LEU A 89 -7.03 5.62 -6.55
CA LEU A 89 -7.32 5.89 -7.96
C LEU A 89 -7.61 7.38 -8.20
N ARG A 90 -8.44 7.99 -7.35
CA ARG A 90 -8.80 9.41 -7.43
C ARG A 90 -7.59 10.33 -7.27
N ASN A 91 -6.63 9.93 -6.44
CA ASN A 91 -5.39 10.66 -6.20
C ASN A 91 -4.28 10.34 -7.22
N HIS A 92 -4.58 9.54 -8.26
CA HIS A 92 -3.63 9.12 -9.29
C HIS A 92 -2.40 8.36 -8.74
N LEU A 93 -2.58 7.63 -7.64
CA LEU A 93 -1.53 6.78 -7.06
C LEU A 93 -1.52 5.37 -7.68
N ILE A 94 -2.61 4.98 -8.32
CA ILE A 94 -2.78 3.71 -9.03
C ILE A 94 -3.44 3.95 -10.40
N ASP A 95 -3.27 3.00 -11.31
CA ASP A 95 -3.82 3.04 -12.67
C ASP A 95 -5.22 2.42 -12.77
N GLY A 96 -5.64 1.60 -11.81
CA GLY A 96 -6.93 0.91 -11.90
C GLY A 96 -7.30 0.06 -10.69
N ILE A 97 -8.59 -0.29 -10.64
CA ILE A 97 -9.18 -1.12 -9.59
C ILE A 97 -9.68 -2.42 -10.22
N ILE A 98 -9.30 -3.54 -9.60
CA ILE A 98 -9.77 -4.88 -9.94
C ILE A 98 -10.92 -5.22 -8.99
N LYS A 99 -12.10 -5.46 -9.55
CA LYS A 99 -13.29 -5.79 -8.76
C LYS A 99 -13.18 -7.19 -8.17
N GLU A 100 -13.50 -7.27 -6.88
CA GLU A 100 -13.59 -8.54 -6.17
C GLU A 100 -14.99 -9.18 -6.36
N PRO A 101 -15.11 -10.50 -6.18
CA PRO A 101 -16.39 -11.19 -6.13
C PRO A 101 -17.29 -10.63 -5.03
N LEU A 102 -18.60 -10.90 -5.13
CA LEU A 102 -19.54 -10.62 -4.05
C LEU A 102 -19.08 -11.37 -2.78
N GLY A 103 -18.89 -10.63 -1.68
CA GLY A 103 -18.36 -11.17 -0.42
C GLY A 103 -16.84 -11.02 -0.27
N GLY A 104 -16.12 -10.53 -1.29
CA GLY A 104 -14.67 -10.31 -1.28
C GLY A 104 -13.87 -11.43 -1.95
N ALA A 105 -12.57 -11.19 -2.17
CA ALA A 105 -11.67 -12.09 -2.91
C ALA A 105 -11.65 -13.53 -2.37
N HIS A 106 -11.80 -13.69 -1.07
CA HIS A 106 -11.82 -15.01 -0.42
C HIS A 106 -13.06 -15.85 -0.76
N ALA A 107 -14.15 -15.25 -1.25
CA ALA A 107 -15.37 -15.97 -1.63
C ALA A 107 -15.17 -16.76 -2.94
N HIS A 108 -14.37 -16.24 -3.87
CA HIS A 108 -14.01 -16.89 -5.14
C HIS A 108 -12.57 -16.49 -5.55
N PRO A 109 -11.55 -17.20 -5.04
CA PRO A 109 -10.14 -16.83 -5.23
C PRO A 109 -9.57 -17.21 -6.61
#